data_AF-K9CKY0-F1
#
_entry.id   AF-K9CKY0-F1
#
_cell.length_a   1.000
_cell.length_b   1.000
_cell.length_c   1.000
_cell.angle_alpha   90.00
_cell.angle_beta   90.00
_cell.angle_gamma   90.00
#
_symmetry.space_group_name_H-M   'P 1'
#
loop_
_entity.id
_entity.type
_entity.pdbx_description
1 polymer ?
#
loop_
_entity_poly.entity_id
_entity_poly.type
_entity_poly.pdbx_seq_one_letter_code
_entity_poly.pdbx_strand_id
1 'polypeptide(L)'
;MIATPPLPAAAHSASARSFSQYFTLLLAAVLVSLVLTDPAYAQAADGITSMADNIKTWLTGTFAKTIAVIAVVIVGFMFFTGRASLGLLVTVIVGIFIVFSAQWIVDTITGGA
;
A
#
# COMPACT_ATOMS: atom_id res chain seq x y z
N MET A 1 -19.09 -77.21 -31.79
CA MET A 1 -17.77 -77.25 -32.44
C MET A 1 -17.61 -75.93 -33.19
N ILE A 2 -16.87 -74.98 -32.58
CA ILE A 2 -15.93 -74.04 -33.23
C ILE A 2 -16.57 -73.07 -34.27
N ALA A 3 -16.64 -71.75 -34.12
CA ALA A 3 -15.62 -70.80 -33.67
C ALA A 3 -16.24 -69.45 -33.22
N THR A 4 -15.67 -68.88 -32.17
CA THR A 4 -15.67 -67.44 -31.91
C THR A 4 -14.62 -66.76 -32.80
N PRO A 5 -14.92 -65.62 -33.47
CA PRO A 5 -13.88 -64.81 -34.09
C PRO A 5 -13.11 -63.97 -33.02
N PRO A 6 -11.81 -63.68 -33.27
CA PRO A 6 -10.85 -63.25 -32.26
C PRO A 6 -10.97 -61.78 -31.84
N LEU A 7 -10.57 -61.52 -30.59
CA LEU A 7 -10.39 -60.19 -30.00
C LEU A 7 -9.48 -59.29 -30.85
N PRO A 8 -9.78 -57.99 -30.97
CA PRO A 8 -8.84 -57.02 -31.53
C PRO A 8 -7.61 -56.93 -30.62
N ALA A 9 -6.45 -57.36 -31.14
CA ALA A 9 -5.15 -57.07 -30.54
C ALA A 9 -4.89 -55.56 -30.69
N ALA A 10 -5.44 -54.78 -29.75
CA ALA A 10 -5.20 -53.36 -29.64
C ALA A 10 -3.73 -53.13 -29.29
N ALA A 11 -2.99 -52.76 -30.33
CA ALA A 11 -2.01 -51.69 -30.35
C ALA A 11 -0.98 -51.66 -29.21
N HIS A 12 0.19 -52.18 -29.58
CA HIS A 12 1.49 -51.69 -29.15
C HIS A 12 1.55 -50.15 -28.95
N SER A 13 2.31 -49.76 -27.91
CA SER A 13 3.08 -48.50 -27.77
C SER A 13 2.35 -47.21 -27.37
N ALA A 14 2.33 -46.88 -26.08
CA ALA A 14 2.10 -45.49 -25.64
C ALA A 14 2.68 -45.13 -24.25
N SER A 15 3.80 -45.72 -23.80
CA SER A 15 4.39 -45.39 -22.48
C SER A 15 5.39 -44.21 -22.48
N ALA A 16 5.60 -43.54 -23.62
CA ALA A 16 6.54 -42.42 -23.72
C ALA A 16 5.89 -41.03 -23.69
N ARG A 17 4.55 -40.96 -23.80
CA ARG A 17 3.82 -39.68 -23.89
C ARG A 17 3.63 -39.01 -22.52
N SER A 18 3.56 -39.81 -21.46
CA SER A 18 3.17 -39.36 -20.12
C SER A 18 4.17 -38.39 -19.46
N PHE A 19 5.48 -38.64 -19.58
CA PHE A 19 6.50 -37.80 -18.93
C PHE A 19 6.59 -36.39 -19.53
N SER A 20 6.52 -36.28 -20.85
CA SER A 20 6.50 -34.99 -21.56
C SER A 20 5.21 -34.20 -21.28
N GLN A 21 4.11 -34.90 -21.01
CA GLN A 21 2.82 -34.28 -20.66
C GLN A 21 2.88 -33.64 -19.27
N TYR A 22 3.51 -34.28 -18.27
CA TYR A 22 3.68 -33.66 -16.96
C TYR A 22 4.56 -32.41 -17.01
N PHE A 23 5.65 -32.44 -17.78
CA PHE A 23 6.53 -31.27 -17.94
C PHE A 23 5.82 -30.10 -18.63
N THR A 24 5.07 -30.37 -19.69
CA THR A 24 4.28 -29.33 -20.39
C THR A 24 3.14 -28.78 -19.53
N LEU A 25 2.49 -29.62 -18.71
CA LEU A 25 1.49 -29.17 -17.74
C LEU A 25 2.08 -28.32 -16.62
N LEU A 26 3.27 -28.66 -16.11
CA LEU A 26 3.96 -27.82 -15.12
C LEU A 26 4.38 -26.48 -15.69
N LEU A 27 4.93 -26.47 -16.91
CA LEU A 27 5.31 -25.22 -17.59
C LEU A 27 4.08 -24.36 -17.87
N ALA A 28 2.98 -24.97 -18.34
CA ALA A 28 1.70 -24.28 -18.52
C ALA A 28 1.16 -23.74 -17.19
N ALA A 29 1.23 -24.50 -16.10
CA ALA A 29 0.79 -24.05 -14.77
C ALA A 29 1.61 -22.85 -14.27
N VAL A 30 2.93 -22.84 -14.48
CA VAL A 30 3.79 -21.70 -14.13
C VAL A 30 3.43 -20.47 -14.98
N LEU A 31 3.29 -20.62 -16.29
CA LEU A 31 2.91 -19.52 -17.19
C LEU A 31 1.51 -18.98 -16.88
N VAL A 32 0.56 -19.86 -16.56
CA VAL A 32 -0.79 -19.49 -16.15
C VAL A 32 -0.77 -18.79 -14.79
N SER A 33 0.08 -19.21 -13.85
CA SER A 33 0.25 -18.54 -12.55
C SER A 33 0.87 -17.14 -12.66
N LEU A 34 1.76 -16.90 -13.62
CA LEU A 34 2.31 -15.57 -13.92
C LEU A 34 1.26 -14.63 -14.54
N VAL A 35 0.34 -15.16 -15.34
CA VAL A 35 -0.75 -14.40 -15.97
C VAL A 35 -1.91 -14.16 -14.99
N LEU A 36 -2.14 -15.10 -14.07
CA LEU A 36 -3.17 -15.04 -13.01
C LEU A 36 -2.62 -14.49 -11.69
N THR A 37 -1.49 -13.79 -11.69
CA THR A 37 -1.02 -13.09 -10.49
C THR A 37 -2.02 -11.96 -10.21
N ASP A 38 -3.03 -12.28 -9.41
CA ASP A 38 -4.05 -11.32 -8.98
C ASP A 38 -3.41 -10.45 -7.88
N PRO A 39 -3.39 -9.11 -8.02
CA PRO A 39 -2.79 -8.22 -7.04
C PRO A 39 -3.51 -8.24 -5.68
N ALA A 40 -4.59 -9.03 -5.53
CA ALA A 40 -5.36 -9.18 -4.30
C ALA A 40 -4.53 -9.61 -3.08
N TYR A 41 -3.47 -10.42 -3.24
CA TYR A 41 -2.59 -10.82 -2.14
C TYR A 41 -1.52 -9.77 -1.78
N ALA A 42 -1.22 -8.82 -2.67
CA ALA A 42 -0.38 -7.66 -2.38
C ALA A 42 -1.22 -6.49 -1.82
N GLN A 43 -2.51 -6.39 -2.19
CA GLN A 43 -3.42 -5.34 -1.76
C GLN A 43 -3.69 -5.31 -0.25
N ALA A 44 -3.56 -6.45 0.45
CA ALA A 44 -3.73 -6.51 1.89
C ALA A 44 -2.56 -5.86 2.66
N ALA A 45 -1.33 -5.95 2.13
CA ALA A 45 -0.15 -5.26 2.67
C ALA A 45 -0.06 -3.80 2.17
N ASP A 46 -0.50 -3.55 0.94
CA ASP A 46 -0.51 -2.23 0.32
C ASP A 46 -1.62 -1.33 0.87
N GLY A 47 -2.74 -1.90 1.32
CA GLY A 47 -3.84 -1.17 1.94
C GLY A 47 -3.45 -0.50 3.26
N ILE A 48 -2.66 -1.17 4.11
CA ILE A 48 -2.21 -0.60 5.39
C ILE A 48 -1.18 0.50 5.17
N THR A 49 -0.22 0.30 4.25
CA THR A 49 0.76 1.32 3.88
C THR A 49 0.07 2.52 3.22
N SER A 50 -0.87 2.31 2.30
CA SER A 50 -1.69 3.36 1.69
C SER A 50 -2.54 4.11 2.72
N MET A 51 -3.09 3.44 3.73
CA MET A 51 -3.82 4.11 4.81
C MET A 51 -2.88 4.99 5.66
N ALA A 52 -1.70 4.49 6.00
CA ALA A 52 -0.71 5.26 6.75
C ALA A 52 -0.23 6.50 5.96
N ASP A 53 0.03 6.37 4.66
CA ASP A 53 0.45 7.48 3.79
C ASP A 53 -0.67 8.49 3.56
N ASN A 54 -1.91 8.03 3.42
CA ASN A 54 -3.06 8.92 3.38
C ASN A 54 -3.18 9.71 4.68
N ILE A 55 -3.12 9.06 5.85
CA ILE A 55 -3.16 9.73 7.16
C ILE A 55 -2.02 10.73 7.29
N LYS A 56 -0.79 10.36 6.91
CA LYS A 56 0.37 11.27 6.88
C LYS A 56 0.07 12.49 6.01
N THR A 57 -0.44 12.28 4.80
CA THR A 57 -0.79 13.37 3.87
C THR A 57 -1.85 14.30 4.44
N TRP A 58 -2.86 13.76 5.14
CA TRP A 58 -3.86 14.58 5.83
C TRP A 58 -3.28 15.37 7.01
N LEU A 59 -2.45 14.72 7.83
CA LEU A 59 -1.85 15.32 9.02
C LEU A 59 -0.76 16.34 8.72
N THR A 60 -0.07 16.23 7.58
CA THR A 60 1.00 17.16 7.23
C THR A 60 0.63 18.13 6.11
N GLY A 61 -0.45 17.84 5.37
CA GLY A 61 -0.93 18.63 4.25
C GLY A 61 -1.85 19.79 4.66
N THR A 62 -2.77 20.13 3.76
CA THR A 62 -3.63 21.32 3.85
C THR A 62 -4.50 21.35 5.11
N PHE A 63 -4.97 20.19 5.58
CA PHE A 63 -5.85 20.12 6.75
C PHE A 63 -5.19 20.63 8.04
N ALA A 64 -3.96 20.22 8.33
CA ALA A 64 -3.22 20.72 9.49
C ALA A 64 -2.93 22.23 9.39
N LYS A 65 -2.63 22.74 8.18
CA LYS A 65 -2.52 24.18 7.94
C LYS A 65 -3.83 24.92 8.28
N THR A 66 -4.97 24.40 7.86
CA THR A 66 -6.27 25.01 8.16
C THR A 66 -6.53 25.12 9.66
N ILE A 67 -6.26 24.06 10.43
CA ILE A 67 -6.44 24.08 11.89
C ILE A 67 -5.51 25.12 12.54
N ALA A 68 -4.24 25.17 12.13
CA ALA A 68 -3.31 26.15 12.68
C ALA A 68 -3.75 27.60 12.39
N VAL A 69 -4.22 27.88 11.18
CA VAL A 69 -4.74 29.21 10.82
C VAL A 69 -5.93 29.61 11.70
N ILE A 70 -6.87 28.69 11.94
CA ILE A 70 -8.01 28.94 12.83
C ILE A 70 -7.53 29.27 14.25
N ALA A 71 -6.56 28.53 14.78
CA ALA A 71 -5.99 28.80 16.10
C ALA A 71 -5.34 30.20 16.17
N VAL A 72 -4.59 30.60 15.13
CA VAL A 72 -4.01 31.96 15.05
C VAL A 72 -5.09 33.03 15.03
N VAL A 73 -6.18 32.83 14.27
CA VAL A 73 -7.29 33.78 14.20
C VAL A 73 -7.94 33.97 15.57
N ILE A 74 -8.18 32.87 16.30
CA ILE A 74 -8.76 32.92 17.66
C ILE A 74 -7.83 33.70 18.61
N VAL A 75 -6.52 33.42 18.55
CA VAL A 75 -5.53 34.09 19.39
C VAL A 75 -5.42 35.59 19.06
N GLY A 76 -5.45 35.95 17.78
CA GLY A 76 -5.49 37.34 17.34
C GLY A 76 -6.73 38.07 17.84
N PHE A 77 -7.89 37.41 17.80
CA PHE A 77 -9.13 37.95 18.36
C PHE A 77 -9.05 38.14 19.89
N MET A 78 -8.42 37.19 20.58
CA MET A 78 -8.20 37.24 22.03
C MET A 78 -7.21 38.35 22.44
N PHE A 79 -6.26 38.67 21.55
CA PHE A 79 -5.34 39.80 21.70
C PHE A 79 -6.05 41.15 21.56
N PHE A 80 -6.97 41.29 20.59
CA PHE A 80 -7.75 42.52 20.45
C PHE A 80 -8.75 42.76 21.57
N THR A 81 -9.23 41.71 22.26
CA THR A 81 -10.08 41.86 23.45
C THR A 81 -9.32 42.36 24.68
N GLY A 82 -8.01 42.64 24.57
CA GLY A 82 -7.17 43.17 25.65
C GLY A 82 -6.89 42.16 26.76
N ARG A 83 -7.28 40.89 26.57
CA ARG A 83 -7.16 39.80 27.56
C ARG A 83 -6.01 38.84 27.27
N ALA A 84 -5.39 38.88 26.09
CA ALA A 84 -4.22 38.07 25.78
C ALA A 84 -2.91 38.85 25.99
N SER A 85 -1.92 38.19 26.58
CA SER A 85 -0.58 38.72 26.76
C SER A 85 0.26 38.50 25.50
N LEU A 86 1.28 39.34 25.27
CA LEU A 86 2.33 39.09 24.27
C LEU A 86 2.96 37.70 24.41
N GLY A 87 3.05 37.19 25.65
CA GLY A 87 3.52 35.84 25.93
C GLY A 87 2.67 34.75 25.27
N LEU A 88 1.34 34.88 25.31
CA LEU A 88 0.41 33.94 24.67
C LEU A 88 0.58 33.95 23.14
N LEU A 89 0.76 35.13 22.55
CA LEU A 89 1.01 35.24 21.12
C LEU A 89 2.32 34.53 20.71
N VAL A 90 3.39 34.78 21.44
CA VAL A 90 4.71 34.16 21.16
C VAL A 90 4.65 32.65 21.32
N THR A 91 4.03 32.12 22.36
CA THR A 91 3.95 30.65 22.57
C THR A 91 3.18 29.96 21.45
N VAL A 92 2.12 30.58 20.93
CA VAL A 92 1.34 30.04 19.79
C VAL A 92 2.17 30.05 18.50
N ILE A 93 2.86 31.15 18.20
CA ILE A 93 3.72 31.26 17.01
C ILE A 93 4.84 30.21 17.05
N VAL A 94 5.48 30.02 18.20
CA VAL A 94 6.52 29.01 18.39
C VAL A 94 5.95 27.60 18.20
N GLY A 95 4.79 27.30 18.77
CA GLY A 95 4.13 25.99 18.59
C GLY A 95 3.84 25.67 17.12
N ILE A 96 3.35 26.65 16.37
CA ILE A 96 3.10 26.54 14.93
C ILE A 96 4.40 26.24 14.16
N PHE A 97 5.47 26.98 14.45
CA PHE A 97 6.77 26.74 13.83
C PHE A 97 7.25 25.31 14.04
N ILE A 98 7.11 24.76 15.26
CA ILE A 98 7.52 23.39 15.58
C ILE A 98 6.68 22.36 14.81
N VAL A 99 5.35 22.50 14.80
CA VAL A 99 4.44 21.56 14.12
C VAL A 99 4.73 21.49 12.62
N PHE A 100 4.92 22.63 11.96
CA PHE A 100 5.18 22.66 10.52
C PHE A 100 6.62 22.31 10.13
N SER A 101 7.58 22.48 11.04
CA SER A 101 8.98 22.07 10.80
C SER A 101 9.21 20.57 11.01
N ALA A 102 8.26 19.86 11.64
CA ALA A 102 8.42 18.46 12.02
C ALA A 102 8.74 17.53 10.85
N GLN A 103 8.10 17.70 9.68
CA GLN A 103 8.39 16.87 8.51
C GLN A 103 9.85 16.96 8.08
N TRP A 104 10.37 18.18 7.91
CA TRP A 104 11.75 18.40 7.50
C TRP A 104 12.75 17.78 8.50
N ILE A 105 12.48 17.89 9.81
CA ILE A 105 13.31 17.27 10.86
C ILE A 105 13.31 15.75 10.70
N VAL A 106 12.12 15.15 10.54
CA VAL A 106 11.98 13.70 10.38
C VAL A 106 12.72 13.23 9.13
N ASP A 107 12.54 13.91 8.00
CA ASP A 107 13.19 13.56 6.73
C ASP A 107 14.73 13.66 6.85
N THR A 108 15.24 14.68 7.52
CA THR A 108 16.69 14.83 7.79
C THR A 108 17.22 13.68 8.66
N ILE A 109 16.46 13.23 9.65
CA ILE A 109 16.86 12.15 10.57
C ILE A 109 16.78 10.78 9.89
N THR A 110 15.82 10.55 9.01
CA THR A 110 15.63 9.27 8.30
C THR A 110 16.55 9.13 7.07
N GLY A 111 17.39 10.12 6.79
CA GLY A 111 18.33 10.11 5.66
C GLY A 111 17.73 10.57 4.34
N GLY A 112 16.60 11.26 4.37
CA GLY A 112 15.99 11.93 3.22
C GLY A 112 16.78 13.18 2.83
N ALA A 113 17.80 12.98 1.99
CA ALA A 113 18.44 14.00 1.17
C ALA A 113 18.36 13.59 -0.30
#